data_AF-A0AAD7ACD7-F1
#
_entry.id   AF-A0AAD7ACD7-F1
#
_cell.length_a   1.000
_cell.length_b   1.000
_cell.length_c   1.000
_cell.angle_alpha   90.00
_cell.angle_beta   90.00
_cell.angle_gamma   90.00
#
_symmetry.space_group_name_H-M   'P 1'
#
loop_
_entity.id
_entity.type
_entity.pdbx_description
1 polymer ?
#
loop_
_entity_poly.entity_id
_entity_poly.type
_entity_poly.pdbx_seq_one_letter_code
_entity_poly.pdbx_strand_id
1 'polypeptide(L)'
;MARRCRLMAYLHNSEFTDPQLKAFADILDVKDTTKPKKPEELDGFALALYLSKAPKMTPKEYKSILSYLNSSGETSLSWLSYPDPEYQAMVLPPNAKQLKNYHENGKTYSCHSSHHSNSLVQFRKPNTNEAPMTGVIKAILEIPLHGFLRKFIFVAPHQPIDIHNTPYGNCPRMKATLVEVEPYKTLVVVEPKHIITHLSAWIRPSQTYPGISKRFMVVCWALSRGRK
;
A
#
# COMPACT_ATOMS: atom_id res chain seq x y z
N MET A 1 -18.38 23.26 -12.14
CA MET A 1 -18.10 24.72 -12.09
C MET A 1 -16.66 25.10 -12.41
N ALA A 2 -15.63 24.46 -11.83
CA ALA A 2 -14.24 24.92 -11.93
C ALA A 2 -13.58 24.93 -13.34
N ARG A 3 -14.12 24.25 -14.36
CA ARG A 3 -13.49 24.14 -15.69
C ARG A 3 -13.81 25.33 -16.62
N ARG A 4 -15.02 25.88 -16.53
CA ARG A 4 -15.49 27.02 -17.33
C ARG A 4 -14.87 28.33 -16.84
N CYS A 5 -14.76 28.54 -15.54
CA CYS A 5 -14.06 29.70 -14.97
C CYS A 5 -12.57 29.68 -15.34
N ARG A 6 -11.96 28.49 -15.42
CA ARG A 6 -10.56 28.30 -15.84
C ARG A 6 -10.33 28.70 -17.30
N LEU A 7 -11.20 28.23 -18.19
CA LEU A 7 -11.15 28.59 -19.61
C LEU A 7 -11.35 30.10 -19.81
N MET A 8 -12.30 30.70 -19.08
CA MET A 8 -12.56 32.15 -19.14
C MET A 8 -11.38 32.98 -18.62
N ALA A 9 -10.66 32.51 -17.58
CA ALA A 9 -9.46 33.17 -17.08
C ALA A 9 -8.30 33.13 -18.08
N TYR A 10 -8.07 31.98 -18.73
CA TYR A 10 -7.05 31.83 -19.78
C TYR A 10 -7.38 32.63 -21.05
N LEU A 11 -8.65 32.79 -21.38
CA LEU A 11 -9.10 33.58 -22.54
C LEU A 11 -9.00 35.09 -22.32
N HIS A 12 -9.08 35.56 -21.07
CA HIS A 12 -9.05 37.00 -20.73
C HIS A 12 -7.66 37.56 -20.41
N ASN A 13 -6.66 36.71 -20.16
CA ASN A 13 -5.27 37.13 -19.91
C ASN A 13 -4.31 36.24 -20.70
N SER A 14 -4.00 36.62 -21.95
CA SER A 14 -3.06 35.90 -22.82
C SER A 14 -1.60 36.10 -22.43
N GLU A 15 -1.29 37.10 -21.61
CA GLU A 15 0.07 37.42 -21.18
C GLU A 15 0.16 37.37 -19.66
N PHE A 16 0.54 36.22 -19.12
CA PHE A 16 0.92 36.07 -17.71
C PHE A 16 2.29 36.76 -17.46
N THR A 17 2.35 38.08 -17.63
CA THR A 17 3.52 38.92 -17.34
C THR A 17 3.61 39.32 -15.87
N ASP A 18 2.49 39.27 -15.13
CA ASP A 18 2.46 39.56 -13.69
C ASP A 18 2.89 38.33 -12.85
N PRO A 19 4.01 38.42 -12.11
CA PRO A 19 4.52 37.31 -11.28
C PRO A 19 3.57 36.91 -10.15
N GLN A 20 2.70 37.80 -9.65
CA GLN A 20 1.73 37.44 -8.62
C GLN A 20 0.58 36.60 -9.19
N LEU A 21 0.09 36.96 -10.37
CA LEU A 21 -0.91 36.16 -11.09
C LEU A 21 -0.37 34.80 -11.52
N LYS A 22 0.91 34.71 -11.87
CA LYS A 22 1.59 33.44 -12.12
C LYS A 22 1.66 32.59 -10.84
N ALA A 23 2.00 33.18 -9.70
CA ALA A 23 1.99 32.46 -8.42
C ALA A 23 0.59 31.97 -8.04
N PHE A 24 -0.46 32.77 -8.26
CA PHE A 24 -1.85 32.32 -8.08
C PHE A 24 -2.27 31.25 -9.09
N ALA A 25 -1.84 31.35 -10.34
CA ALA A 25 -2.06 30.32 -11.35
C ALA A 25 -1.34 29.01 -10.97
N ASP A 26 -0.11 29.06 -10.48
CA ASP A 26 0.65 27.89 -10.00
C ASP A 26 0.02 27.26 -8.74
N ILE A 27 -0.67 28.04 -7.90
CA ILE A 27 -1.47 27.53 -6.77
C ILE A 27 -2.73 26.80 -7.28
N LEU A 28 -3.32 27.29 -8.37
CA LEU A 28 -4.52 26.70 -9.00
C LEU A 28 -4.18 25.50 -9.91
N ASP A 29 -2.98 25.51 -10.49
CA ASP A 29 -2.34 24.42 -11.22
C ASP A 29 -1.45 23.64 -10.25
N VAL A 30 -2.09 22.96 -9.29
CA VAL A 30 -1.44 21.88 -8.55
C VAL A 30 -0.89 20.92 -9.60
N LYS A 31 0.45 20.92 -9.77
CA LYS A 31 1.16 19.94 -10.61
C LYS A 31 0.51 18.61 -10.34
N ASP A 32 -0.04 18.02 -11.40
CA ASP A 32 -0.88 16.84 -11.31
C ASP A 32 -0.02 15.63 -10.88
N THR A 33 0.30 15.56 -9.60
CA THR A 33 1.00 14.45 -8.93
C THR A 33 0.17 13.18 -8.96
N THR A 34 -1.05 13.23 -9.52
CA THR A 34 -1.94 12.10 -9.72
C THR A 34 -1.62 11.31 -10.98
N LYS A 35 -0.77 11.81 -11.89
CA LYS A 35 -0.29 10.98 -13.00
C LYS A 35 0.69 9.94 -12.42
N PRO A 36 0.38 8.63 -12.53
CA PRO A 36 1.30 7.60 -12.06
C PRO A 36 2.62 7.78 -12.80
N LYS A 37 3.71 7.91 -12.03
CA LYS A 37 5.06 7.97 -12.60
C LYS A 37 5.24 6.66 -13.38
N LYS A 38 5.48 6.73 -14.70
CA LYS A 38 5.81 5.52 -15.46
C LYS A 38 6.98 4.83 -14.77
N PRO A 39 6.89 3.50 -14.54
CA PRO A 39 7.96 2.81 -13.84
C PRO A 39 9.24 2.94 -14.69
N GLU A 40 10.31 3.39 -14.05
CA GLU A 40 11.61 3.60 -14.69
C GLU A 40 12.21 2.22 -14.94
N GLU A 41 12.43 1.90 -16.22
CA GLU A 41 13.03 0.63 -16.63
C GLU A 41 14.53 0.68 -16.31
N LEU A 42 15.02 -0.32 -15.57
CA LEU A 42 16.40 -0.43 -15.16
C LEU A 42 17.19 -1.28 -16.16
N ASP A 43 18.32 -0.74 -16.61
CA ASP A 43 19.34 -1.49 -17.36
C ASP A 43 19.93 -2.64 -16.51
N GLY A 44 20.38 -3.71 -17.16
CA GLY A 44 20.87 -4.93 -16.51
C GLY A 44 22.07 -4.68 -15.57
N PHE A 45 22.97 -3.75 -15.95
CA PHE A 45 24.08 -3.35 -15.09
C PHE A 45 23.60 -2.60 -13.84
N ALA A 46 22.64 -1.68 -14.01
CA ALA A 46 22.05 -0.95 -12.90
C ALA A 46 21.31 -1.88 -11.93
N LEU A 47 20.64 -2.92 -12.47
CA LEU A 47 19.97 -3.96 -11.69
C LEU A 47 20.96 -4.77 -10.85
N ALA A 48 22.06 -5.23 -11.45
CA ALA A 48 23.12 -5.97 -10.74
C ALA A 48 23.74 -5.12 -9.62
N LEU A 49 24.04 -3.85 -9.92
CA LEU A 49 24.57 -2.92 -8.92
C LEU A 49 23.56 -2.68 -7.78
N TYR A 50 22.28 -2.55 -8.09
CA TYR A 50 21.21 -2.40 -7.10
C TYR A 50 21.12 -3.62 -6.17
N LEU A 51 21.08 -4.83 -6.74
CA LEU A 51 20.99 -6.08 -5.98
C LEU A 51 22.23 -6.35 -5.13
N SER A 52 23.42 -5.97 -5.61
CA SER A 52 24.68 -6.14 -4.87
C SER A 52 24.71 -5.37 -3.54
N LYS A 53 24.01 -4.23 -3.47
CA LYS A 53 23.90 -3.39 -2.26
C LYS A 53 22.72 -3.75 -1.37
N ALA A 54 21.76 -4.51 -1.91
CA ALA A 54 20.56 -4.89 -1.19
C ALA A 54 20.84 -6.08 -0.26
N PRO A 55 20.31 -6.07 0.98
CA PRO A 55 20.44 -7.21 1.88
C PRO A 55 19.70 -8.44 1.33
N LYS A 56 20.13 -9.62 1.78
CA LYS A 56 19.46 -10.88 1.47
C LYS A 56 18.13 -10.95 2.22
N MET A 57 17.07 -11.37 1.53
CA MET A 57 15.77 -11.60 2.16
C MET A 57 15.84 -12.75 3.15
N THR A 58 14.97 -12.71 4.18
CA THR A 58 14.79 -13.88 5.05
C THR A 58 14.11 -15.01 4.26
N PRO A 59 14.32 -16.29 4.64
CA PRO A 59 13.68 -17.41 3.97
C PRO A 59 12.15 -17.33 3.98
N LYS A 60 11.56 -16.72 5.01
CA LYS A 60 10.11 -16.54 5.12
C LYS A 60 9.61 -15.50 4.11
N GLU A 61 10.25 -14.33 4.04
CA GLU A 61 9.90 -13.28 3.08
C GLU A 61 10.02 -13.76 1.64
N TYR A 62 11.13 -14.43 1.33
CA TYR A 62 11.40 -14.98 0.00
C TYR A 62 10.30 -15.96 -0.42
N LYS A 63 9.98 -16.94 0.44
CA LYS A 63 8.93 -17.94 0.16
C LYS A 63 7.55 -17.29 0.01
N SER A 64 7.23 -16.29 0.83
CA SER A 64 5.95 -15.58 0.75
C SER A 64 5.82 -14.78 -0.55
N ILE A 65 6.87 -14.12 -1.02
CA ILE A 65 6.86 -13.39 -2.30
C ILE A 65 6.78 -14.36 -3.47
N LEU A 66 7.55 -15.45 -3.45
CA LEU A 66 7.50 -16.46 -4.51
C LEU A 66 6.11 -17.08 -4.63
N SER A 67 5.49 -17.44 -3.49
CA SER A 67 4.12 -17.94 -3.45
C SER A 67 3.12 -16.91 -3.95
N TYR A 68 3.32 -15.63 -3.63
CA TYR A 68 2.49 -14.54 -4.13
C TYR A 68 2.55 -14.45 -5.66
N LEU A 69 3.76 -14.37 -6.24
CA LEU A 69 3.96 -14.25 -7.69
C LEU A 69 3.32 -15.42 -8.43
N ASN A 70 3.57 -16.64 -7.97
CA ASN A 70 3.02 -17.86 -8.57
C ASN A 70 1.49 -17.91 -8.48
N SER A 71 0.91 -17.42 -7.38
CA SER A 71 -0.56 -17.34 -7.24
C SER A 71 -1.19 -16.29 -8.15
N SER A 72 -0.45 -15.24 -8.52
CA SER A 72 -0.89 -14.15 -9.38
C SER A 72 -0.76 -14.44 -10.88
N GLY A 73 -0.39 -15.68 -11.24
CA GLY A 73 -0.23 -16.13 -12.62
C GLY A 73 1.15 -15.85 -13.22
N GLU A 74 2.10 -15.32 -12.44
CA GLU A 74 3.49 -15.17 -12.87
C GLU A 74 4.27 -16.44 -12.53
N THR A 75 4.72 -17.22 -13.52
CA THR A 75 5.58 -18.39 -13.29
C THR A 75 6.97 -17.93 -12.86
N SER A 76 7.18 -17.88 -11.55
CA SER A 76 8.45 -17.50 -10.94
C SER A 76 9.14 -18.70 -10.32
N LEU A 77 10.43 -18.87 -10.63
CA LEU A 77 11.29 -19.91 -10.06
C LEU A 77 12.09 -19.40 -8.87
N SER A 78 12.46 -20.35 -8.03
CA SER A 78 13.38 -20.09 -6.93
C SER A 78 14.80 -19.97 -7.49
N TRP A 79 15.60 -19.02 -6.98
CA TRP A 79 17.03 -18.90 -7.27
C TRP A 79 17.83 -20.19 -7.01
N LEU A 80 17.34 -21.05 -6.12
CA LEU A 80 17.99 -22.32 -5.79
C LEU A 80 17.66 -23.47 -6.77
N SER A 81 16.74 -23.26 -7.71
CA SER A 81 16.24 -24.31 -8.63
C SER A 81 17.14 -24.54 -9.85
N TYR A 82 18.37 -24.03 -9.85
CA TYR A 82 19.31 -24.14 -10.96
C TYR A 82 19.88 -25.58 -11.12
N PRO A 83 20.04 -26.11 -12.35
CA PRO A 83 19.75 -25.47 -13.65
C PRO A 83 18.26 -25.36 -13.95
N ASP A 84 17.83 -24.20 -14.47
CA ASP A 84 16.43 -23.92 -14.76
C ASP A 84 15.88 -24.88 -15.84
N PRO A 85 14.78 -25.60 -15.57
CA PRO A 85 14.19 -26.53 -16.54
C PRO A 85 13.49 -25.80 -17.71
N GLU A 86 13.15 -24.51 -17.54
CA GLU A 86 12.45 -23.70 -18.54
C GLU A 86 13.17 -22.35 -18.72
N TYR A 87 13.75 -22.11 -19.91
CA TYR A 87 14.50 -20.90 -20.27
C TYR A 87 13.70 -19.57 -20.18
N GLN A 88 12.39 -19.62 -19.94
CA GLN A 88 11.50 -18.47 -19.94
C GLN A 88 10.97 -18.08 -18.55
N ALA A 89 11.20 -18.89 -17.51
CA ALA A 89 10.66 -18.60 -16.20
C ALA A 89 11.49 -17.53 -15.48
N MET A 90 10.81 -16.57 -14.84
CA MET A 90 11.50 -15.49 -14.12
C MET A 90 12.08 -16.02 -12.81
N VAL A 91 13.36 -15.78 -12.55
CA VAL A 91 13.97 -16.14 -11.27
C VAL A 91 13.84 -14.97 -10.28
N LEU A 92 13.23 -15.22 -9.12
CA LEU A 92 13.16 -14.23 -8.04
C LEU A 92 14.56 -14.03 -7.43
N PRO A 93 15.16 -12.82 -7.46
CA PRO A 93 16.45 -12.60 -6.84
C PRO A 93 16.39 -12.79 -5.31
N PRO A 94 17.46 -13.29 -4.67
CA PRO A 94 17.48 -13.51 -3.23
C PRO A 94 17.62 -12.21 -2.40
N ASN A 95 17.96 -11.09 -3.03
CA ASN A 95 18.21 -9.81 -2.39
C ASN A 95 17.07 -8.83 -2.64
N ALA A 96 16.72 -8.05 -1.61
CA ALA A 96 15.69 -7.03 -1.70
C ALA A 96 16.04 -5.82 -0.85
N LYS A 97 15.71 -4.62 -1.34
CA LYS A 97 15.89 -3.41 -0.55
C LYS A 97 14.74 -3.27 0.42
N GLN A 98 15.05 -3.16 1.71
CA GLN A 98 14.04 -2.90 2.73
C GLN A 98 13.78 -1.40 2.86
N LEU A 99 12.51 -1.01 2.70
CA LEU A 99 12.09 0.38 2.80
C LEU A 99 11.43 0.63 4.17
N LYS A 100 11.79 1.74 4.82
CA LYS A 100 11.10 2.21 6.03
C LYS A 100 9.75 2.85 5.70
N ASN A 101 9.73 3.60 4.59
CA ASN A 101 8.56 4.20 3.99
C ASN A 101 8.78 4.34 2.48
N TYR A 102 7.70 4.58 1.75
CA TYR A 102 7.78 5.05 0.37
C TYR A 102 6.55 5.89 0.03
N HIS A 103 6.70 6.72 -0.99
CA HIS A 103 5.66 7.59 -1.49
C HIS A 103 5.23 7.16 -2.89
N GLU A 104 3.94 6.97 -3.11
CA GLU A 104 3.38 6.60 -4.40
C GLU A 104 1.97 7.20 -4.56
N ASN A 105 1.73 7.90 -5.68
CA ASN A 105 0.44 8.49 -6.03
C ASN A 105 -0.14 9.39 -4.91
N GLY A 106 0.71 10.25 -4.31
CA GLY A 106 0.31 11.15 -3.23
C GLY A 106 0.09 10.46 -1.87
N LYS A 107 0.36 9.16 -1.76
CA LYS A 107 0.22 8.38 -0.52
C LYS A 107 1.58 8.00 0.02
N THR A 108 1.74 8.09 1.34
CA THR A 108 2.96 7.65 2.03
C THR A 108 2.64 6.40 2.83
N TYR A 109 3.22 5.28 2.40
CA TYR A 109 3.14 4.03 3.13
C TYR A 109 4.36 3.90 4.04
N SER A 110 4.15 3.47 5.28
CA SER A 110 5.23 3.34 6.25
C SER A 110 5.13 2.01 6.97
N CYS A 111 6.28 1.43 7.30
CA CYS A 111 6.35 0.33 8.24
C CYS A 111 5.87 0.79 9.62
N HIS A 112 5.20 -0.08 10.36
CA HIS A 112 4.66 0.20 11.68
C HIS A 112 5.71 0.74 12.66
N SER A 113 6.94 0.21 12.59
CA SER A 113 8.08 0.65 13.38
C SER A 113 8.53 2.08 13.08
N SER A 114 8.16 2.62 11.91
CA SER A 114 8.52 3.98 11.48
C SER A 114 7.39 4.97 11.72
N HIS A 115 6.15 4.58 11.45
CA HIS A 115 4.99 5.45 11.68
C HIS A 115 3.71 4.63 11.87
N HIS A 116 3.12 4.70 13.07
CA HIS A 116 1.93 3.93 13.42
C HIS A 116 0.75 4.19 12.45
N SER A 117 0.28 5.43 12.33
CA SER A 117 -0.93 5.73 11.53
C SER A 117 -0.77 5.44 10.03
N ASN A 118 0.37 5.80 9.42
CA ASN A 118 0.65 5.53 8.01
C ASN A 118 0.87 4.03 7.69
N SER A 119 0.99 3.18 8.72
CA SER A 119 1.09 1.72 8.55
C SER A 119 -0.28 1.02 8.51
N LEU A 120 -1.36 1.68 8.93
CA LEU A 120 -2.68 1.07 9.00
C LEU A 120 -3.39 1.19 7.65
N VAL A 121 -3.80 0.06 7.08
CA VAL A 121 -4.34 -0.01 5.73
C VAL A 121 -5.54 -0.95 5.60
N GLN A 122 -6.46 -0.60 4.70
CA GLN A 122 -7.45 -1.50 4.14
C GLN A 122 -6.94 -2.02 2.80
N PHE A 123 -7.00 -3.33 2.59
CA PHE A 123 -6.47 -3.97 1.40
C PHE A 123 -7.34 -5.15 0.96
N ARG A 124 -7.22 -5.56 -0.30
CA ARG A 124 -7.75 -6.84 -0.78
C ARG A 124 -6.63 -7.86 -0.85
N LYS A 125 -6.94 -9.09 -0.49
CA LYS A 125 -6.02 -10.20 -0.70
C LYS A 125 -5.94 -10.47 -2.22
N PRO A 126 -4.74 -10.69 -2.78
CA PRO A 126 -4.58 -10.98 -4.20
C PRO A 126 -5.30 -12.28 -4.57
N ASN A 127 -5.87 -12.32 -5.78
CA ASN A 127 -6.45 -13.53 -6.39
C ASN A 127 -7.61 -14.15 -5.60
N THR A 128 -8.22 -13.42 -4.67
CA THR A 128 -9.44 -13.84 -3.98
C THR A 128 -10.55 -12.80 -4.16
N ASN A 129 -11.79 -13.26 -4.25
CA ASN A 129 -12.99 -12.40 -4.23
C ASN A 129 -13.46 -12.13 -2.78
N GLU A 130 -12.56 -12.28 -1.82
CA GLU A 130 -12.85 -12.04 -0.41
C GLU A 130 -13.11 -10.55 -0.15
N ALA A 131 -13.88 -10.28 0.92
CA ALA A 131 -14.12 -8.92 1.37
C ALA A 131 -12.79 -8.21 1.73
N PRO A 132 -12.70 -6.88 1.56
CA PRO A 132 -11.54 -6.13 1.99
C PRO A 132 -11.21 -6.35 3.47
N MET A 133 -9.93 -6.56 3.75
CA MET A 133 -9.41 -6.74 5.09
C MET A 133 -8.75 -5.45 5.58
N THR A 134 -8.50 -5.37 6.88
CA THR A 134 -7.68 -4.32 7.47
C THR A 134 -6.43 -4.92 8.08
N GLY A 135 -5.35 -4.15 8.18
CA GLY A 135 -4.13 -4.62 8.82
C GLY A 135 -3.06 -3.55 8.96
N VAL A 136 -1.89 -4.02 9.37
CA VAL A 136 -0.72 -3.20 9.69
C VAL A 136 0.43 -3.58 8.77
N ILE A 137 1.02 -2.60 8.08
CA ILE A 137 2.24 -2.78 7.30
C ILE A 137 3.41 -3.07 8.25
N LYS A 138 3.97 -4.28 8.16
CA LYS A 138 5.12 -4.70 8.97
C LYS A 138 6.45 -4.51 8.23
N ALA A 139 6.47 -4.78 6.94
CA ALA A 139 7.65 -4.60 6.11
C ALA A 139 7.28 -4.17 4.68
N ILE A 140 8.19 -3.47 4.03
CA ILE A 140 8.08 -3.07 2.63
C ILE A 140 9.40 -3.44 1.96
N LEU A 141 9.34 -4.27 0.91
CA LEU A 141 10.49 -4.69 0.13
C LEU A 141 10.36 -4.15 -1.29
N GLU A 142 11.47 -3.68 -1.85
CA GLU A 142 11.58 -3.23 -3.22
C GLU A 142 12.54 -4.13 -4.00
N ILE A 143 12.01 -4.77 -5.04
CA ILE A 143 12.69 -5.81 -5.81
C ILE A 143 12.60 -5.46 -7.29
N PRO A 144 13.72 -5.47 -8.03
CA PRO A 144 13.70 -5.35 -9.48
C PRO A 144 13.16 -6.65 -10.09
N LEU A 145 12.06 -6.57 -10.82
CA LEU A 145 11.45 -7.68 -11.56
C LEU A 145 11.00 -7.16 -12.92
N HIS A 146 11.28 -7.90 -14.00
CA HIS A 146 10.99 -7.50 -15.38
C HIS A 146 11.50 -6.07 -15.73
N GLY A 147 12.68 -5.69 -15.23
CA GLY A 147 13.24 -4.35 -15.45
C GLY A 147 12.61 -3.24 -14.60
N PHE A 148 11.62 -3.53 -13.74
CA PHE A 148 10.95 -2.52 -12.92
C PHE A 148 11.12 -2.75 -11.43
N LEU A 149 11.21 -1.67 -10.65
CA LEU A 149 11.18 -1.74 -9.18
C LEU A 149 9.75 -1.97 -8.67
N ARG A 150 9.44 -3.23 -8.37
CA ARG A 150 8.18 -3.62 -7.73
C ARG A 150 8.30 -3.53 -6.22
N LYS A 151 7.19 -3.16 -5.58
CA LYS A 151 7.09 -3.03 -4.14
C LYS A 151 6.17 -4.10 -3.58
N PHE A 152 6.71 -4.92 -2.69
CA PHE A 152 5.99 -5.95 -1.96
C PHE A 152 5.80 -5.50 -0.51
N ILE A 153 4.56 -5.51 -0.06
CA ILE A 153 4.14 -4.97 1.23
C ILE A 153 3.63 -6.13 2.06
N PHE A 154 4.27 -6.36 3.21
CA PHE A 154 3.87 -7.39 4.15
C PHE A 154 2.92 -6.79 5.17
N VAL A 155 1.67 -7.22 5.12
CA VAL A 155 0.61 -6.73 6.00
C VAL A 155 0.24 -7.82 6.99
N ALA A 156 0.29 -7.49 8.29
CA ALA A 156 -0.29 -8.31 9.35
C ALA A 156 -1.78 -7.97 9.46
N PRO A 157 -2.72 -8.86 9.08
CA PRO A 157 -4.13 -8.55 9.12
C PRO A 157 -4.60 -8.38 10.57
N HIS A 158 -5.53 -7.45 10.80
CA HIS A 158 -6.15 -7.31 12.10
C HIS A 158 -7.07 -8.49 12.42
N GLN A 159 -7.21 -8.82 13.71
CA GLN A 159 -8.15 -9.84 14.16
C GLN A 159 -9.49 -9.19 14.46
N PRO A 160 -10.59 -9.56 13.77
CA PRO A 160 -11.89 -8.94 14.00
C PRO A 160 -12.43 -9.30 15.38
N ILE A 161 -13.10 -8.35 16.02
CA ILE A 161 -13.90 -8.57 17.23
C ILE A 161 -15.38 -8.47 16.85
N ASP A 162 -16.23 -9.27 17.48
CA ASP A 162 -17.67 -9.18 17.27
C ASP A 162 -18.21 -7.79 17.60
N ILE A 163 -18.99 -7.24 16.67
CA ILE A 163 -19.54 -5.89 16.73
C ILE A 163 -21.05 -5.88 17.00
N HIS A 164 -21.72 -7.03 17.11
CA HIS A 164 -23.18 -7.13 17.21
C HIS A 164 -23.76 -6.25 18.32
N ASN A 165 -23.11 -6.22 19.49
CA ASN A 165 -23.56 -5.45 20.65
C ASN A 165 -22.86 -4.08 20.78
N THR A 166 -22.49 -3.49 19.65
CA THR A 166 -21.76 -2.21 19.58
C THR A 166 -22.43 -1.27 18.58
N PRO A 167 -22.19 0.06 18.66
CA PRO A 167 -22.72 1.00 17.68
C PRO A 167 -22.32 0.66 16.24
N TYR A 168 -21.18 -0.02 16.04
CA TYR A 168 -20.65 -0.34 14.72
C TYR A 168 -21.42 -1.47 14.03
N GLY A 169 -21.97 -2.42 14.78
CA GLY A 169 -22.86 -3.45 14.23
C GLY A 169 -24.19 -2.87 13.73
N ASN A 170 -24.73 -1.90 14.47
CA ASN A 170 -26.01 -1.27 14.17
C ASN A 170 -25.90 -0.12 13.16
N CYS A 171 -24.71 0.44 12.94
CA CYS A 171 -24.49 1.58 12.05
C CYS A 171 -23.38 1.31 11.01
N PRO A 172 -23.62 0.43 10.01
CA PRO A 172 -22.61 0.09 9.00
C PRO A 172 -22.13 1.29 8.17
N ARG A 173 -22.93 2.37 8.10
CA ARG A 173 -22.56 3.63 7.43
C ARG A 173 -21.34 4.32 8.05
N MET A 174 -20.99 4.00 9.30
CA MET A 174 -19.80 4.54 9.96
C MET A 174 -18.49 4.06 9.32
N LYS A 175 -18.53 2.96 8.53
CA LYS A 175 -17.33 2.37 7.91
C LYS A 175 -16.22 2.12 8.93
N ALA A 176 -16.62 1.58 10.08
CA ALA A 176 -15.75 1.28 11.19
C ALA A 176 -16.06 -0.12 11.74
N THR A 177 -15.05 -0.76 12.32
CA THR A 177 -15.19 -2.05 13.00
C THR A 177 -14.26 -2.11 14.20
N LEU A 178 -14.42 -3.15 15.01
CA LEU A 178 -13.56 -3.46 16.14
C LEU A 178 -12.57 -4.56 15.77
N VAL A 179 -11.33 -4.37 16.21
CA VAL A 179 -10.26 -5.36 16.04
C VAL A 179 -9.43 -5.49 17.30
N GLU A 180 -8.74 -6.61 17.47
CA GLU A 180 -7.71 -6.73 18.51
C GLU A 180 -6.57 -5.74 18.26
N VAL A 181 -5.95 -5.25 19.34
CA VAL A 181 -4.78 -4.36 19.26
C VAL A 181 -3.61 -5.05 18.57
N GLU A 182 -3.42 -6.33 18.87
CA GLU A 182 -2.39 -7.15 18.24
C GLU A 182 -2.94 -7.84 16.99
N PRO A 183 -2.40 -7.55 15.79
CA PRO A 183 -2.81 -8.23 14.57
C PRO A 183 -2.38 -9.70 14.58
N TYR A 184 -2.87 -10.47 13.60
CA TYR A 184 -2.37 -11.82 13.38
C TYR A 184 -0.86 -11.81 13.13
N LYS A 185 -0.18 -12.86 13.59
CA LYS A 185 1.27 -13.06 13.34
C LYS A 185 1.56 -13.43 11.88
N THR A 186 0.57 -13.98 11.18
CA THR A 186 0.68 -14.35 9.77
C THR A 186 0.66 -13.11 8.89
N LEU A 187 1.63 -13.01 7.98
CA LEU A 187 1.74 -11.90 7.04
C LEU A 187 1.10 -12.27 5.70
N VAL A 188 0.42 -11.30 5.10
CA VAL A 188 -0.09 -11.35 3.73
C VAL A 188 0.76 -10.43 2.88
N VAL A 189 1.23 -10.93 1.74
CA VAL A 189 1.96 -10.14 0.76
C VAL A 189 0.97 -9.46 -0.18
N VAL A 190 1.11 -8.15 -0.34
CA VAL A 190 0.31 -7.35 -1.27
C VAL A 190 1.19 -6.36 -2.02
N GLU A 191 0.69 -5.85 -3.14
CA GLU A 191 1.30 -4.75 -3.90
C GLU A 191 0.51 -3.46 -3.68
N PRO A 192 1.04 -2.28 -4.03
CA PRO A 192 0.35 -0.99 -3.86
C PRO A 192 -1.06 -0.99 -4.46
N LYS A 193 -1.25 -1.64 -5.61
CA LYS A 193 -2.55 -1.79 -6.30
C LYS A 193 -3.63 -2.50 -5.47
N HIS A 194 -3.24 -3.29 -4.48
CA HIS A 194 -4.16 -4.02 -3.61
C HIS A 194 -4.58 -3.22 -2.38
N ILE A 195 -3.90 -2.10 -2.08
CA ILE A 195 -4.23 -1.23 -0.96
C ILE A 195 -5.29 -0.21 -1.38
N ILE A 196 -6.44 -0.26 -0.71
CA ILE A 196 -7.58 0.62 -0.99
C ILE A 196 -7.33 1.99 -0.33
N THR A 197 -7.07 2.01 0.97
CA THR A 197 -6.93 3.25 1.75
C THR A 197 -6.11 3.05 3.02
N HIS A 198 -5.55 4.14 3.54
CA HIS A 198 -5.15 4.22 4.94
C HIS A 198 -6.37 4.22 5.87
N LEU A 199 -6.13 3.76 7.09
CA LEU A 199 -7.10 3.72 8.16
C LEU A 199 -6.82 4.80 9.20
N SER A 200 -7.88 5.28 9.83
CA SER A 200 -7.79 5.92 11.15
C SER A 200 -8.09 4.88 12.21
N ALA A 201 -7.41 4.94 13.34
CA ALA A 201 -7.62 3.99 14.42
C ALA A 201 -7.52 4.63 15.79
N TRP A 202 -8.26 4.07 16.75
CA TRP A 202 -8.26 4.52 18.13
C TRP A 202 -8.33 3.32 19.08
N ILE A 203 -7.35 3.21 19.98
CA ILE A 203 -7.32 2.17 21.00
C ILE A 203 -8.28 2.53 22.14
N ARG A 204 -9.09 1.56 22.54
CA ARG A 204 -10.06 1.67 23.61
C ARG A 204 -9.69 0.76 24.78
N PRO A 205 -9.97 1.18 26.03
CA PRO A 205 -9.83 0.30 27.18
C PRO A 205 -10.79 -0.88 27.09
N SER A 206 -10.47 -1.96 27.83
CA SER A 206 -11.40 -3.06 28.04
C SER A 206 -12.71 -2.56 28.63
N GLN A 207 -13.78 -3.33 28.45
CA GLN A 207 -15.12 -3.06 28.99
C GLN A 207 -15.76 -1.75 28.50
N THR A 208 -15.22 -1.11 27.44
CA THR A 208 -15.92 -0.01 26.75
C THR A 208 -17.28 -0.47 26.19
N TYR A 209 -17.37 -1.74 25.76
CA TYR A 209 -18.62 -2.38 25.35
C TYR A 209 -18.83 -3.68 26.14
N PRO A 210 -20.09 -4.08 26.40
CA PRO A 210 -20.40 -5.35 27.04
C PRO A 210 -19.77 -6.53 26.27
N GLY A 211 -19.16 -7.47 26.99
CA GLY A 211 -18.55 -8.67 26.40
C GLY A 211 -17.12 -8.52 25.87
N ILE A 212 -16.56 -7.30 25.80
CA ILE A 212 -15.17 -7.09 25.37
C ILE A 212 -14.27 -6.88 26.58
N SER A 213 -13.63 -7.97 27.03
CA SER A 213 -12.80 -7.98 28.25
C SER A 213 -11.35 -7.51 28.06
N LYS A 214 -10.89 -7.36 26.81
CA LYS A 214 -9.53 -6.93 26.47
C LYS A 214 -9.54 -5.53 25.85
N ARG A 215 -8.37 -4.87 25.86
CA ARG A 215 -8.16 -3.65 25.06
C ARG A 215 -8.35 -4.00 23.58
N PHE A 216 -8.98 -3.09 22.86
CA PHE A 216 -9.27 -3.27 21.44
C PHE A 216 -9.02 -1.97 20.69
N MET A 217 -9.06 -2.03 19.36
CA MET A 217 -8.87 -0.90 18.48
C MET A 217 -10.12 -0.73 17.61
N VAL A 218 -10.65 0.49 17.58
CA VAL A 218 -11.64 0.90 16.58
C VAL A 218 -10.86 1.28 15.33
N VAL A 219 -11.14 0.66 14.20
CA VAL A 219 -10.56 1.04 12.90
C VAL A 219 -11.64 1.61 12.00
N CYS A 220 -11.35 2.71 11.32
CA CYS A 220 -12.28 3.40 10.44
C CYS A 220 -11.65 3.64 9.05
N TRP A 221 -12.37 3.20 8.01
CA TRP A 221 -11.98 3.30 6.60
C TRP A 221 -12.89 4.26 5.81
N ALA A 222 -13.60 5.17 6.49
CA ALA A 222 -14.41 6.19 5.82
C ALA A 222 -13.61 7.08 4.85
N LEU A 223 -12.28 7.15 5.05
CA LEU A 223 -11.33 7.83 4.19
C LEU A 223 -11.19 7.23 2.78
N SER A 224 -11.76 6.05 2.51
CA SER A 224 -11.75 5.46 1.18
C SER A 224 -12.46 6.33 0.14
N ARG A 225 -13.40 7.21 0.55
CA ARG A 225 -14.16 8.14 -0.34
C ARG A 225 -14.73 7.47 -1.60
N GLY A 226 -15.12 6.19 -1.51
CA GLY A 226 -15.70 5.44 -2.63
C GLY A 226 -14.67 4.85 -3.60
N ARG A 227 -13.37 4.92 -3.29
CA ARG A 227 -12.32 4.20 -4.01
C ARG A 227 -12.60 2.70 -3.89
N LYS A 228 -12.71 2.04 -5.04
CA LYS A 228 -12.85 0.59 -5.17
C LYS A 228 -11.50 0.00 -5.50
#